data_AF-A0A1A9UUL1-F1
#
_entry.id   AF-A0A1A9UUL1-F1
#
_cell.length_a   1.000
_cell.length_b   1.000
_cell.length_c   1.000
_cell.angle_alpha   90.00
_cell.angle_beta   90.00
_cell.angle_gamma   90.00
#
_symmetry.space_group_name_H-M   'P 1'
#
loop_
_entity.id
_entity.type
_entity.pdbx_description
1 polymer ?
#
loop_
_entity_poly.entity_id
_entity_poly.type
_entity_poly.pdbx_seq_one_letter_code
_entity_poly.pdbx_strand_id
1 'polypeptide(L)'
;MSAIGEFLQKQSDHAMGTLLDKQRFHSLWVPPDLSVRELQHFLRYIYAEYCIIPDVYALTVTQMLQYMTDPKELREITTIDAWKCDKSVAVAPKPCNIWNTCALPFKIPEQNITDTRYMETCRECPNVYPWLGDAGGTGISGRDNYIFSGPVQDADGENVDEN
;
A
#
# COMPACT_ATOMS: atom_id res chain seq x y z
N MET A 1 -27.89 6.79 -10.63
CA MET A 1 -26.48 6.67 -10.21
C MET A 1 -26.26 7.68 -9.09
N SER A 2 -25.39 7.38 -8.11
CA SER A 2 -25.01 8.36 -7.09
C SER A 2 -24.23 9.51 -7.75
N ALA A 3 -24.35 10.74 -7.24
CA ALA A 3 -23.61 11.90 -7.74
C ALA A 3 -22.07 11.67 -7.75
N ILE A 4 -21.59 10.81 -6.84
CA ILE A 4 -20.19 10.36 -6.81
C ILE A 4 -19.87 9.48 -8.02
N GLY A 5 -20.77 8.58 -8.40
CA GLY A 5 -20.61 7.73 -9.59
C GLY A 5 -20.57 8.54 -10.88
N GLU A 6 -21.43 9.55 -11.01
CA GLU A 6 -21.44 10.45 -12.17
C GLU A 6 -20.18 11.32 -12.25
N PHE A 7 -19.67 11.80 -11.11
CA PHE A 7 -18.41 12.53 -11.06
C PHE A 7 -17.22 11.66 -11.48
N LEU A 8 -17.12 10.44 -10.94
CA LEU A 8 -16.04 9.51 -11.26
C LEU A 8 -16.10 9.08 -12.72
N GLN A 9 -17.30 8.89 -13.26
CA GLN A 9 -17.50 8.61 -14.69
C GLN A 9 -16.96 9.76 -15.54
N LYS A 10 -17.37 10.99 -15.25
CA LYS A 10 -16.95 12.17 -16.02
C LYS A 10 -15.45 12.42 -15.95
N GLN A 11 -14.81 12.12 -14.81
CA GLN A 11 -13.35 12.20 -14.67
C GLN A 11 -12.65 11.12 -15.50
N SER A 12 -13.14 9.88 -15.45
CA SER A 12 -12.56 8.78 -16.21
C SER A 12 -12.71 9.00 -17.71
N ASP A 13 -13.87 9.48 -18.18
CA ASP A 13 -14.10 9.81 -19.59
C ASP A 13 -13.14 10.91 -20.09
N HIS A 14 -12.85 11.91 -19.25
CA HIS A 14 -11.86 12.94 -19.56
C HIS A 14 -10.44 12.36 -19.59
N ALA A 15 -10.11 11.46 -18.66
CA ALA A 15 -8.78 10.88 -18.51
C ALA A 15 -8.47 9.79 -19.56
N MET A 16 -9.49 9.12 -20.12
CA MET A 16 -9.34 8.18 -21.23
C MET A 16 -8.80 8.88 -22.50
N GLY A 17 -8.97 10.20 -22.61
CA GLY A 17 -8.31 11.03 -23.63
C GLY A 17 -6.82 11.34 -23.34
N THR A 18 -6.32 11.01 -22.13
CA THR A 18 -4.98 11.38 -21.65
C THR A 18 -4.25 10.21 -20.98
N LEU A 19 -4.17 9.04 -21.61
CA LEU A 19 -3.27 7.88 -21.33
C LEU A 19 -3.22 7.27 -19.90
N LEU A 20 -3.39 8.02 -18.80
CA LEU A 20 -3.30 7.59 -17.40
C LEU A 20 -4.22 8.42 -16.50
N ASP A 21 -5.01 7.74 -15.66
CA ASP A 21 -5.82 8.36 -14.61
C ASP A 21 -5.35 7.92 -13.21
N LYS A 22 -5.32 8.84 -12.25
CA LYS A 22 -4.98 8.56 -10.85
C LYS A 22 -6.06 9.05 -9.91
N GLN A 23 -6.90 8.11 -9.48
CA GLN A 23 -7.90 8.38 -8.45
C GLN A 23 -7.31 8.23 -7.04
N ARG A 24 -7.60 9.18 -6.14
CA ARG A 24 -7.21 9.15 -4.73
C ARG A 24 -8.44 9.06 -3.84
N PHE A 25 -8.33 8.25 -2.79
CA PHE A 25 -9.37 8.10 -1.78
C PHE A 25 -8.76 8.20 -0.39
N HIS A 26 -9.53 8.76 0.53
CA HIS A 26 -9.24 8.72 1.96
C HIS A 26 -10.33 7.91 2.65
N SER A 27 -9.97 7.01 3.55
CA SER A 27 -10.91 6.06 4.16
C SER A 27 -12.02 6.76 4.96
N LEU A 28 -11.75 7.92 5.57
CA LEU A 28 -12.76 8.68 6.33
C LEU A 28 -13.71 9.49 5.44
N TRP A 29 -13.41 9.65 4.15
CA TRP A 29 -14.31 10.34 3.21
C TRP A 29 -15.36 9.39 2.61
N VAL A 30 -15.29 8.10 2.95
CA VAL A 30 -16.32 7.12 2.67
C VAL A 30 -17.13 6.92 3.95
N PRO A 31 -18.38 7.42 4.03
CA PRO A 31 -19.18 7.30 5.24
C PRO A 31 -19.45 5.83 5.61
N PRO A 32 -19.49 5.47 6.91
CA PRO A 32 -19.53 4.10 7.39
C PRO A 32 -20.80 3.31 7.01
N ASP A 33 -21.94 4.00 6.90
CA ASP A 33 -23.24 3.47 6.44
C ASP A 33 -23.32 3.29 4.91
N LEU A 34 -22.42 3.95 4.18
CA LEU A 34 -22.24 3.87 2.73
C LEU A 34 -21.18 2.83 2.32
N SER A 35 -20.44 2.28 3.29
CA SER A 35 -19.08 1.79 3.07
C SER A 35 -18.93 0.53 2.21
N VAL A 36 -19.67 -0.55 2.50
CA VAL A 36 -19.44 -1.82 1.81
C VAL A 36 -20.27 -1.93 0.54
N ARG A 37 -21.55 -1.52 0.58
CA ARG A 37 -22.48 -1.70 -0.56
C ARG A 37 -22.19 -0.73 -1.69
N GLU A 38 -21.94 0.55 -1.41
CA GLU A 38 -21.62 1.50 -2.48
C GLU A 38 -20.19 1.30 -2.98
N LEU A 39 -19.24 0.87 -2.13
CA LEU A 39 -17.93 0.43 -2.62
C LEU A 39 -18.05 -0.82 -3.50
N GLN A 40 -18.88 -1.80 -3.12
CA GLN A 40 -19.17 -2.95 -3.96
C GLN A 40 -19.84 -2.55 -5.27
N HIS A 41 -20.80 -1.62 -5.25
CA HIS A 41 -21.41 -1.07 -6.46
C HIS A 41 -20.39 -0.34 -7.32
N PHE A 42 -19.51 0.46 -6.71
CA PHE A 42 -18.45 1.18 -7.41
C PHE A 42 -17.43 0.23 -8.01
N LEU A 43 -16.96 -0.79 -7.28
CA LEU A 43 -16.05 -1.81 -7.79
C LEU A 43 -16.70 -2.63 -8.90
N ARG A 44 -17.99 -2.96 -8.75
CA ARG A 44 -18.75 -3.66 -9.79
C ARG A 44 -18.94 -2.80 -11.02
N TYR A 45 -19.18 -1.52 -10.84
CA TYR A 45 -19.26 -0.53 -11.91
C TYR A 45 -17.92 -0.41 -12.64
N ILE A 46 -16.81 -0.23 -11.91
CA ILE A 46 -15.47 -0.20 -12.50
C ILE A 46 -15.17 -1.50 -13.24
N TYR A 47 -15.50 -2.65 -12.66
CA TYR A 47 -15.30 -3.93 -13.32
C TYR A 47 -16.14 -4.07 -14.59
N ALA A 48 -17.43 -3.72 -14.53
CA ALA A 48 -18.37 -3.88 -15.63
C ALA A 48 -18.20 -2.86 -16.75
N GLU A 49 -17.72 -1.66 -16.46
CA GLU A 49 -17.51 -0.61 -17.47
C GLU A 49 -16.08 -0.58 -17.98
N TYR A 50 -15.08 -0.86 -17.13
CA TYR A 50 -13.67 -0.65 -17.46
C TYR A 50 -12.86 -1.95 -17.51
N CYS A 51 -13.00 -2.86 -16.54
CA CYS A 51 -12.17 -4.08 -16.55
C CYS A 51 -12.57 -5.13 -17.60
N ILE A 52 -13.76 -5.00 -18.20
CA ILE A 52 -14.15 -5.82 -19.37
C ILE A 52 -13.52 -5.32 -20.68
N ILE A 53 -12.98 -4.10 -20.68
CA ILE A 53 -12.31 -3.50 -21.84
C ILE A 53 -10.87 -4.06 -21.86
N PRO A 54 -10.45 -4.77 -22.92
CA PRO A 54 -9.18 -5.51 -22.95
C PRO A 54 -7.91 -4.64 -22.87
N ASP A 55 -8.08 -3.33 -23.03
CA ASP A 55 -7.05 -2.30 -23.10
C ASP A 55 -7.01 -1.39 -21.86
N VAL A 56 -7.83 -1.66 -20.83
CA VAL A 56 -7.84 -0.92 -19.57
C VAL A 56 -7.31 -1.78 -18.40
N TYR A 57 -6.35 -1.24 -17.65
CA TYR A 57 -5.66 -1.96 -16.57
C TYR A 57 -5.74 -1.20 -15.25
N ALA A 58 -6.12 -1.90 -14.18
CA ALA A 58 -6.02 -1.39 -12.81
C ALA A 58 -4.64 -1.76 -12.24
N LEU A 59 -3.82 -0.75 -11.97
CA LEU A 59 -2.43 -0.92 -11.54
C LEU A 59 -2.16 -0.26 -10.20
N THR A 60 -1.17 -0.77 -9.47
CA THR A 60 -0.55 -0.03 -8.37
C THR A 60 0.32 1.11 -8.89
N VAL A 61 0.60 2.10 -8.04
CA VAL A 61 1.51 3.21 -8.40
C VAL A 61 2.90 2.68 -8.80
N THR A 62 3.39 1.62 -8.15
CA THR A 62 4.68 1.00 -8.47
C THR A 62 4.69 0.38 -9.86
N GLN A 63 3.63 -0.36 -10.22
CA GLN A 63 3.48 -0.96 -11.56
C GLN A 63 3.36 0.11 -12.65
N MET A 64 2.68 1.22 -12.36
CA MET A 64 2.61 2.38 -13.25
C MET A 64 4.00 3.03 -13.44
N LEU A 65 4.76 3.22 -12.36
CA LEU A 65 6.11 3.78 -12.44
C LEU A 65 7.07 2.89 -13.24
N GLN A 66 7.03 1.58 -13.04
CA GLN A 66 7.81 0.62 -13.83
C GLN A 66 7.47 0.69 -15.33
N TYR A 67 6.20 0.90 -15.66
CA TYR A 67 5.79 1.12 -17.05
C TYR A 67 6.28 2.46 -17.60
N MET A 68 6.24 3.53 -16.81
CA MET A 68 6.79 4.83 -17.22
C MET A 68 8.30 4.78 -17.50
N THR A 69 9.04 3.89 -16.84
CA THR A 69 10.48 3.74 -17.06
C THR A 69 10.83 2.97 -18.35
N ASP A 70 10.01 2.01 -18.75
CA ASP A 70 10.19 1.23 -19.99
C ASP A 70 8.80 0.91 -20.61
N PRO A 71 8.20 1.88 -21.32
CA PRO A 71 6.85 1.73 -21.85
C PRO A 71 6.80 0.68 -22.96
N LYS A 72 5.81 -0.21 -22.87
CA LYS A 72 5.50 -1.21 -23.89
C LYS A 72 4.26 -0.84 -24.67
N GLU A 73 4.18 -1.26 -25.92
CA GLU A 73 2.95 -1.12 -26.69
C GLU A 73 1.82 -1.96 -26.08
N LEU A 74 0.56 -1.55 -26.31
CA LEU A 74 -0.62 -2.25 -25.78
C LEU A 74 -0.65 -3.75 -26.12
N ARG A 75 -0.11 -4.14 -27.28
CA ARG A 75 -0.04 -5.55 -27.72
C ARG A 75 0.94 -6.39 -26.90
N GLU A 76 1.92 -5.74 -26.30
CA GLU A 76 3.00 -6.37 -25.53
C GLU A 76 2.83 -6.18 -24.03
N ILE A 77 1.74 -5.54 -23.58
CA ILE A 77 1.47 -5.32 -22.15
C ILE A 77 1.50 -6.62 -21.32
N THR A 78 1.04 -7.73 -21.89
CA THR A 78 1.05 -9.05 -21.21
C THR A 78 2.45 -9.61 -20.98
N THR A 79 3.47 -9.05 -21.65
CA THR A 79 4.88 -9.40 -21.46
C THR A 79 5.50 -8.69 -20.26
N ILE A 80 4.85 -7.64 -19.71
CA ILE A 80 5.34 -6.90 -18.55
C ILE A 80 5.26 -7.80 -17.31
N ASP A 81 6.41 -8.34 -16.90
CA ASP A 81 6.49 -9.26 -15.77
C ASP A 81 5.99 -8.68 -14.46
N ALA A 82 6.11 -7.37 -14.26
CA ALA A 82 5.65 -6.70 -13.04
C ALA A 82 4.12 -6.57 -12.93
N TRP A 83 3.40 -6.71 -14.05
CA TRP A 83 1.94 -6.64 -14.08
C TRP A 83 1.30 -8.03 -13.93
N LYS A 84 2.08 -9.10 -14.04
CA LYS A 84 1.58 -10.46 -13.85
C LYS A 84 1.26 -10.71 -12.37
N CYS A 85 0.07 -11.27 -12.13
CA CYS A 85 -0.43 -11.59 -10.78
C CYS A 85 0.09 -12.92 -10.22
N ASP A 86 0.94 -13.63 -10.98
CA ASP A 86 1.52 -14.94 -10.62
C ASP A 86 2.62 -14.82 -9.56
N LYS A 87 3.26 -13.66 -9.47
CA LYS A 87 4.23 -13.36 -8.42
C LYS A 87 3.47 -12.96 -7.15
N SER A 88 3.36 -13.89 -6.20
CA SER A 88 3.11 -13.52 -4.80
C SER A 88 4.33 -12.72 -4.33
N VAL A 89 4.34 -11.41 -4.56
CA VAL A 89 5.44 -10.58 -4.09
C VAL A 89 5.45 -10.69 -2.57
N ALA A 90 6.43 -11.41 -2.02
CA ALA A 90 6.58 -11.68 -0.60
C ALA A 90 7.09 -10.43 0.16
N VAL A 91 6.62 -9.23 -0.22
CA VAL A 91 6.99 -7.99 0.47
C VAL A 91 6.51 -8.02 1.91
N ALA A 92 5.34 -8.64 2.13
CA ALA A 92 4.78 -8.81 3.45
C ALA A 92 5.07 -10.22 3.98
N PRO A 93 5.53 -10.35 5.23
CA PRO A 93 5.51 -11.63 5.93
C PRO A 93 4.10 -12.23 5.87
N LYS A 94 4.01 -13.56 5.83
CA LYS A 94 2.70 -14.23 5.85
C LYS A 94 1.86 -13.69 7.02
N PRO A 95 0.58 -13.36 6.78
CA PRO A 95 -0.29 -12.93 7.86
C PRO A 95 -0.38 -14.03 8.92
N CYS A 96 -0.32 -13.63 10.19
CA CYS A 96 -0.55 -14.53 11.32
C CYS A 96 -2.05 -14.80 11.49
N ASN A 97 -2.40 -15.96 12.05
CA ASN A 97 -3.79 -16.29 12.36
C ASN A 97 -4.28 -15.61 13.66
N ILE A 98 -3.36 -15.38 14.61
CA ILE A 98 -3.62 -14.71 15.88
C ILE A 98 -2.63 -13.56 16.00
N TRP A 99 -3.14 -12.35 16.20
CA TRP A 99 -2.33 -11.14 16.36
C TRP A 99 -2.10 -10.84 17.85
N ASN A 100 -1.00 -10.13 18.13
CA ASN A 100 -0.71 -9.57 19.44
C ASN A 100 -1.28 -8.16 19.54
N THR A 101 -1.93 -7.86 20.67
CA THR A 101 -2.37 -6.50 21.03
C THR A 101 -1.46 -5.94 22.11
N CYS A 102 -0.57 -5.02 21.73
CA CYS A 102 0.47 -4.47 22.61
C CYS A 102 0.05 -3.11 23.16
N ALA A 103 -0.01 -2.95 24.49
CA ALA A 103 -0.19 -1.65 25.15
C ALA A 103 1.19 -1.03 25.41
N LEU A 104 1.59 -0.07 24.57
CA LEU A 104 2.96 0.43 24.51
C LEU A 104 3.07 1.84 25.10
N PRO A 105 4.08 2.11 25.94
CA PRO A 105 4.33 3.47 26.42
C PRO A 105 4.82 4.35 25.25
N PHE A 106 4.27 5.56 25.17
CA PHE A 106 4.63 6.57 24.19
C PHE A 106 5.01 7.85 24.91
N LYS A 107 6.26 8.30 24.73
CA LYS A 107 6.79 9.52 25.36
C LYS A 107 7.57 10.32 24.33
N ILE A 108 7.18 11.58 24.13
CA ILE A 108 7.96 12.55 23.35
C ILE A 108 8.42 13.64 24.33
N PRO A 109 9.70 13.62 24.76
CA PRO A 109 10.22 14.59 25.72
C PRO A 109 10.09 16.05 25.24
N GLU A 110 10.32 16.30 23.95
CA GLU A 110 10.33 17.64 23.36
C GLU A 110 8.94 18.29 23.34
N GLN A 111 7.90 17.48 23.30
CA GLN A 111 6.51 17.93 23.16
C GLN A 111 5.70 17.75 24.46
N ASN A 112 6.32 17.26 25.53
CA ASN A 112 5.68 16.93 26.80
C ASN A 112 4.44 16.03 26.65
N ILE A 113 4.50 15.08 25.72
CA ILE A 113 3.42 14.10 25.48
C ILE A 113 3.83 12.79 26.14
N THR A 114 2.97 12.29 27.03
CA THR A 114 3.07 10.95 27.59
C THR A 114 1.72 10.28 27.49
N ASP A 115 1.65 9.16 26.79
CA ASP A 115 0.42 8.41 26.53
C ASP A 115 0.71 6.91 26.40
N THR A 116 -0.34 6.09 26.39
CA THR A 116 -0.27 4.66 26.07
C THR A 116 -0.94 4.43 24.72
N ARG A 117 -0.21 3.86 23.77
CA ARG A 117 -0.71 3.56 22.43
C ARG A 117 -0.80 2.06 22.20
N TYR A 118 -1.87 1.64 21.56
CA TYR A 118 -2.09 0.25 21.21
C TYR A 118 -1.58 -0.03 19.81
N MET A 119 -0.88 -1.14 19.64
CA MET A 119 -0.41 -1.63 18.34
C MET A 119 -0.80 -3.09 18.18
N GLU A 120 -1.43 -3.42 17.05
CA GLU A 120 -1.70 -4.79 16.65
C GLU A 120 -0.62 -5.26 15.69
N THR A 121 0.00 -6.41 15.99
CA THR A 121 1.10 -6.94 15.19
C THR A 121 1.13 -8.46 15.20
N CYS A 122 1.63 -9.04 14.11
CA CYS A 122 1.94 -10.46 14.02
C CYS A 122 3.32 -10.82 14.60
N ARG A 123 4.12 -9.81 14.98
CA ARG A 123 5.44 -9.97 15.58
C ARG A 123 5.34 -9.87 17.10
N GLU A 124 6.44 -10.13 17.79
CA GLU A 124 6.54 -9.88 19.23
C GLU A 124 6.33 -8.39 19.56
N CYS A 125 5.79 -8.11 20.75
CA CYS A 125 5.55 -6.74 21.18
C CYS A 125 6.88 -6.01 21.41
N PRO A 126 7.06 -4.79 20.85
CA PRO A 126 8.21 -3.96 21.18
C PRO A 126 8.13 -3.45 22.63
N ASN A 127 9.22 -2.86 23.12
CA ASN A 127 9.29 -2.32 24.48
C ASN A 127 8.59 -0.96 24.62
N VAL A 128 8.65 -0.15 23.56
CA VAL A 128 8.02 1.18 23.48
C VAL A 128 7.29 1.33 22.15
N TYR A 129 6.41 2.31 22.05
CA TYR A 129 5.69 2.57 20.82
C TYR A 129 6.67 3.07 19.73
N PRO A 130 6.78 2.37 18.57
CA PRO A 130 7.67 2.78 17.49
C PRO A 130 7.44 4.23 17.06
N TRP A 131 8.51 5.02 17.01
CA TRP A 131 8.44 6.43 16.65
C TRP A 131 9.72 6.90 15.96
N LEU A 132 9.76 8.18 15.61
CA LEU A 132 10.96 8.81 15.07
C LEU A 132 12.13 8.64 16.06
N GLY A 133 13.23 8.06 15.57
CA GLY A 133 14.44 7.79 16.35
C GLY A 133 14.46 6.44 17.08
N ASP A 134 13.37 5.67 17.05
CA ASP A 134 13.28 4.27 17.50
C ASP A 134 12.09 3.54 16.84
N ALA A 135 12.18 3.33 15.53
CA ALA A 135 11.21 2.63 14.68
C ALA A 135 11.16 1.13 15.01
N GLY A 136 12.20 0.59 15.65
CA GLY A 136 12.19 -0.75 16.23
C GLY A 136 11.41 -0.86 17.54
N GLY A 137 11.11 0.26 18.22
CA GLY A 137 10.46 0.28 19.53
C GLY A 137 11.30 -0.38 20.63
N THR A 138 12.63 -0.24 20.55
CA THR A 138 13.59 -0.88 21.45
C THR A 138 13.68 -0.21 22.82
N GLY A 139 13.31 1.07 22.92
CA GLY A 139 13.43 1.91 24.10
C GLY A 139 14.79 2.61 24.23
N ILE A 140 15.63 2.56 23.20
CA ILE A 140 16.98 3.12 23.19
C ILE A 140 17.02 4.30 22.23
N SER A 141 17.28 5.51 22.73
CA SER A 141 17.36 6.72 21.90
C SER A 141 18.54 6.67 20.93
N GLY A 142 18.30 7.02 19.66
CA GLY A 142 19.36 7.17 18.65
C GLY A 142 19.91 5.85 18.08
N ARG A 143 19.20 4.73 18.28
CA ARG A 143 19.55 3.44 17.65
C ARG A 143 19.24 3.43 16.15
N ASP A 144 18.23 4.18 15.74
CA ASP A 144 17.87 4.35 14.35
C ASP A 144 18.86 5.27 13.64
N ASN A 145 19.85 4.66 13.00
CA ASN A 145 20.42 5.27 11.81
C ASN A 145 19.48 4.90 10.67
N TYR A 146 18.82 5.86 10.02
CA TYR A 146 18.04 5.61 8.78
C TYR A 146 18.90 5.13 7.59
N ILE A 147 20.13 4.73 7.87
CA ILE A 147 21.00 3.95 6.99
C ILE A 147 20.44 2.54 7.02
N PHE A 148 19.89 2.09 5.90
CA PHE A 148 19.44 0.71 5.73
C PHE A 148 20.60 -0.25 6.07
N SER A 149 20.54 -0.85 7.26
CA SER A 149 21.49 -1.86 7.76
C SER A 149 20.88 -3.26 7.77
N GLY A 150 19.78 -3.46 7.04
CA GLY A 150 19.24 -4.79 6.76
C GLY A 150 20.08 -5.48 5.69
N PRO A 151 20.02 -6.82 5.59
CA PRO A 151 20.62 -7.50 4.45
C PRO A 151 20.01 -6.93 3.17
N VAL A 152 20.86 -6.55 2.23
CA VAL A 152 20.44 -6.22 0.86
C VAL A 152 19.96 -7.54 0.26
N GLN A 153 18.64 -7.76 0.31
CA GLN A 153 18.02 -8.85 -0.42
C GLN A 153 17.72 -8.32 -1.81
N ASP A 154 18.48 -8.78 -2.79
CA ASP A 154 18.08 -8.65 -4.19
C ASP A 154 16.75 -9.38 -4.40
N ALA A 155 16.01 -8.96 -5.44
CA ALA A 155 14.65 -9.40 -5.76
C ALA A 155 14.48 -10.93 -5.94
N ASP A 156 15.57 -11.67 -5.84
CA ASP A 156 15.69 -13.11 -6.08
C ASP A 156 15.82 -13.92 -4.77
N GLY A 157 15.85 -13.26 -3.61
CA GLY A 157 15.78 -13.92 -2.30
C GLY A 157 17.03 -14.72 -1.90
N GLU A 158 18.18 -14.43 -2.51
CA GLU A 158 19.46 -15.06 -2.14
C GLU A 158 20.18 -14.21 -1.09
N ASN A 159 20.66 -14.85 -0.02
CA ASN A 159 21.46 -14.18 1.00
C ASN A 159 22.86 -13.90 0.43
N VAL A 160 23.26 -12.63 0.40
CA VAL A 160 24.66 -12.27 0.14
C VAL A 160 25.43 -12.47 1.43
N ASP A 161 26.25 -13.52 1.48
CA ASP A 161 27.23 -13.71 2.54
C ASP A 161 28.28 -12.58 2.46
N GLU A 162 28.29 -11.69 3.45
CA GLU A 162 29.29 -10.64 3.61
C GLU A 162 30.64 -11.26 4.02
N ASN A 163 31.70 -10.99 3.24
CA ASN A 163 33.09 -11.20 3.65
C ASN A 163 33.78 -9.86 3.92
#